data_AF-S5AFM3-F1
#
_entry.id   AF-S5AFM3-F1
#
_cell.length_a   1.000
_cell.length_b   1.000
_cell.length_c   1.000
_cell.angle_alpha   90.00
_cell.angle_beta   90.00
_cell.angle_gamma   90.00
#
_symmetry.space_group_name_H-M   'P 1'
#
loop_
_entity.id
_entity.type
_entity.pdbx_description
1 polymer ?
#
loop_
_entity_poly.entity_id
_entity_poly.type
_entity_poly.pdbx_seq_one_letter_code
_entity_poly.pdbx_strand_id
1 'polypeptide(L)'
;MAVSVSRRITMTRPLEEALFQHFIHQKLEIAYAINKPFPFFEGLRDNNFITDTLYRESLEACRNLVPVSRVVYNILTKLEETLELHLLPHEGGFRKPAVSQGI
;
A
#
# COMPACT_ATOMS: atom_id res chain seq x y z
N MET A 1 22.14 5.30 -33.17
CA MET A 1 21.69 4.66 -31.91
C MET A 1 20.86 5.67 -31.15
N ALA A 2 19.56 5.46 -31.03
CA ALA A 2 18.70 6.33 -30.21
C ALA A 2 18.92 5.97 -28.73
N VAL A 3 19.43 6.91 -27.95
CA VAL A 3 19.49 6.75 -26.49
C VAL A 3 18.10 6.98 -25.94
N SER A 4 17.41 5.89 -25.58
CA SER A 4 16.15 5.97 -24.86
C SER A 4 16.45 6.52 -23.46
N VAL A 5 16.23 7.81 -23.25
CA VAL A 5 16.27 8.40 -21.91
C VAL A 5 15.04 7.88 -21.17
N SER A 6 15.22 6.84 -20.36
CA SER A 6 14.20 6.47 -19.38
C SER A 6 14.11 7.63 -18.40
N ARG A 7 13.06 8.46 -18.53
CA ARG A 7 12.71 9.45 -17.50
C ARG A 7 12.51 8.68 -16.19
N ARG A 8 13.50 8.74 -15.29
CA ARG A 8 13.29 8.34 -13.91
C ARG A 8 12.28 9.32 -13.31
N ILE A 9 11.06 8.84 -13.11
CA ILE A 9 10.07 9.56 -12.33
C ILE A 9 10.54 9.50 -10.89
N THR A 10 10.99 10.62 -10.35
CA THR A 10 11.30 10.73 -8.92
C THR A 10 9.99 10.80 -8.17
N MET A 11 9.72 9.81 -7.32
CA MET A 11 8.59 9.84 -6.40
C MET A 11 8.87 10.89 -5.33
N THR A 12 8.14 12.00 -5.38
CA THR A 12 8.20 13.07 -4.37
C THR A 12 7.09 12.87 -3.35
N ARG A 13 7.30 13.24 -2.09
CA ARG A 13 6.28 13.10 -1.03
C ARG A 13 4.87 13.60 -1.39
N PRO A 14 4.71 14.79 -2.03
CA PRO A 14 3.37 15.24 -2.44
C PRO A 14 2.73 14.35 -3.52
N LEU A 15 3.54 13.76 -4.40
CA LEU A 15 3.07 12.82 -5.43
C LEU A 15 2.67 11.48 -4.80
N GLU A 16 3.46 10.99 -3.84
CA GLU A 16 3.14 9.75 -3.09
C GLU A 16 1.82 9.89 -2.33
N GLU A 17 1.62 11.02 -1.65
CA GLU A 17 0.36 11.33 -0.97
C GLU A 17 -0.81 11.44 -1.95
N ALA A 18 -0.63 12.13 -3.09
CA ALA A 18 -1.68 12.24 -4.09
C ALA A 18 -2.07 10.87 -4.69
N LEU A 19 -1.09 10.01 -4.95
CA LEU A 19 -1.31 8.63 -5.43
C LEU A 19 -2.01 7.78 -4.37
N PHE A 20 -1.62 7.91 -3.11
CA PHE A 20 -2.26 7.22 -1.99
C PHE A 20 -3.71 7.66 -1.82
N GLN A 21 -3.99 8.97 -1.81
CA GLN A 21 -5.35 9.49 -1.78
C GLN A 21 -6.18 8.99 -2.97
N HIS A 22 -5.61 8.98 -4.17
CA HIS A 22 -6.30 8.44 -5.36
C HIS A 22 -6.61 6.94 -5.20
N PHE A 23 -5.68 6.17 -4.65
CA PHE A 23 -5.88 4.76 -4.32
C PHE A 23 -7.04 4.56 -3.35
N ILE A 24 -7.13 5.33 -2.26
CA ILE A 24 -8.24 5.26 -1.30
C ILE A 24 -9.57 5.52 -1.99
N HIS A 25 -9.66 6.57 -2.81
CA HIS A 25 -10.88 6.92 -3.53
C HIS A 25 -11.32 5.84 -4.52
N GLN A 26 -10.37 5.17 -5.19
CA GLN A 26 -10.65 4.14 -6.19
C GLN A 26 -10.73 2.73 -5.60
N LYS A 27 -10.39 2.55 -4.32
CA LYS A 27 -10.29 1.23 -3.64
C LYS A 27 -11.51 0.36 -3.87
N LEU A 28 -12.70 0.94 -3.71
CA LEU A 28 -13.96 0.22 -3.88
C LEU A 28 -14.19 -0.19 -5.34
N GLU A 29 -13.91 0.70 -6.28
CA GLU A 29 -14.06 0.43 -7.72
C GLU A 29 -13.08 -0.66 -8.19
N ILE A 30 -11.83 -0.59 -7.73
CA ILE A 30 -10.81 -1.63 -7.96
C ILE A 30 -11.30 -2.98 -7.42
N ALA A 31 -11.87 -3.00 -6.22
CA ALA A 31 -12.38 -4.22 -5.61
C ALA A 31 -13.52 -4.86 -6.41
N TYR A 32 -14.42 -4.05 -6.98
CA TYR A 32 -15.49 -4.55 -7.84
C TYR A 32 -15.00 -5.00 -9.23
N ALA A 33 -13.96 -4.35 -9.77
CA ALA A 33 -13.38 -4.72 -11.05
C ALA A 33 -12.68 -6.09 -11.01
N ILE A 34 -12.08 -6.44 -9.86
CA ILE A 34 -11.34 -7.69 -9.69
C ILE A 34 -12.31 -8.83 -9.34
N ASN A 35 -12.60 -9.65 -10.33
CA ASN A 35 -13.53 -10.78 -10.21
C ASN A 35 -12.83 -12.15 -10.12
N LYS A 36 -11.50 -12.19 -10.25
CA LYS A 36 -10.69 -13.41 -10.14
C LYS A 36 -9.52 -13.18 -9.18
N PRO A 37 -9.25 -14.13 -8.26
CA PRO A 37 -8.11 -14.01 -7.36
C PRO A 37 -6.78 -14.11 -8.10
N PHE A 38 -6.67 -15.02 -9.08
CA PHE A 38 -5.51 -15.11 -9.97
C PHE A 38 -5.66 -14.16 -11.17
N PRO A 39 -4.63 -13.38 -11.55
CA PRO A 39 -3.25 -13.34 -11.00
C PRO A 39 -3.04 -12.28 -9.91
N PHE A 40 -4.11 -11.65 -9.43
CA PHE A 40 -4.03 -10.47 -8.57
C PHE A 40 -3.38 -10.77 -7.21
N PHE A 41 -3.83 -11.83 -6.52
CA PHE A 41 -3.32 -12.16 -5.18
C PHE A 41 -1.84 -12.60 -5.24
N GLU A 42 -1.47 -13.35 -6.27
CA GLU A 42 -0.10 -13.80 -6.49
C GLU A 42 0.81 -12.61 -6.76
N GLY A 43 0.37 -11.67 -7.60
CA GLY A 43 1.11 -10.43 -7.85
C GLY A 43 1.36 -9.63 -6.57
N LEU A 44 0.36 -9.50 -5.68
CA LEU A 44 0.55 -8.81 -4.41
C LEU A 44 1.52 -9.53 -3.47
N ARG A 45 1.46 -10.86 -3.43
CA ARG A 45 2.36 -11.69 -2.61
C ARG A 45 3.79 -11.64 -3.12
N ASP A 46 4.00 -11.80 -4.43
CA ASP A 46 5.33 -11.82 -5.05
C ASP A 46 6.04 -10.47 -4.95
N ASN A 47 5.28 -9.36 -4.91
CA ASN A 47 5.82 -8.02 -4.67
C ASN A 47 5.89 -7.65 -3.17
N ASN A 48 5.61 -8.60 -2.27
CA ASN A 48 5.68 -8.43 -0.83
C ASN A 48 4.77 -7.32 -0.28
N PHE A 49 3.65 -7.04 -0.97
CA PHE A 49 2.61 -6.11 -0.51
C PHE A 49 1.68 -6.75 0.52
N ILE A 50 1.52 -8.07 0.46
CA ILE A 50 0.75 -8.85 1.43
C ILE A 50 1.60 -9.96 2.02
N THR A 51 1.33 -10.32 3.27
CA THR A 51 1.99 -11.45 3.92
C THR A 51 1.45 -12.79 3.41
N ASP A 52 2.24 -13.85 3.55
CA ASP A 52 1.79 -15.22 3.22
C ASP A 52 0.53 -15.63 3.98
N THR A 53 0.41 -15.18 5.24
CA THR A 53 -0.78 -15.38 6.06
C THR A 53 -2.00 -14.73 5.44
N LEU A 54 -1.93 -13.43 5.11
CA LEU A 54 -3.06 -12.71 4.50
C LEU A 54 -3.44 -13.31 3.15
N TYR A 55 -2.46 -13.75 2.36
CA TYR A 55 -2.69 -14.46 1.11
C TYR A 55 -3.49 -15.76 1.33
N ARG A 56 -3.05 -16.61 2.26
CA ARG A 56 -3.71 -17.90 2.55
C ARG A 56 -5.12 -17.70 3.09
N GLU A 57 -5.31 -16.77 4.03
CA GLU A 57 -6.62 -16.41 4.57
C GLU A 57 -7.57 -15.89 3.47
N SER A 58 -7.05 -15.09 2.54
CA SER A 58 -7.83 -14.56 1.42
C SER A 58 -8.28 -15.65 0.45
N LEU A 59 -7.40 -16.61 0.13
CA LEU A 59 -7.77 -17.77 -0.68
C LEU A 59 -8.79 -18.67 0.04
N GLU A 60 -8.64 -18.85 1.35
CA GLU A 60 -9.60 -19.61 2.15
C GLU A 60 -10.97 -18.93 2.19
N ALA A 61 -11.03 -17.60 2.34
CA ALA A 61 -12.26 -16.83 2.25
C ALA A 61 -12.97 -17.01 0.89
N CYS A 62 -12.23 -16.95 -0.21
CA CYS A 62 -12.76 -17.24 -1.55
C CYS A 62 -13.34 -18.67 -1.65
N ARG A 63 -12.70 -19.66 -1.01
CA ARG A 63 -13.21 -21.06 -0.95
C ARG A 63 -14.47 -21.18 -0.11
N ASN A 64 -14.61 -20.35 0.93
CA ASN A 64 -15.77 -20.29 1.81
C ASN A 64 -16.95 -19.48 1.22
N LEU A 65 -16.98 -19.29 -0.11
CA LEU A 65 -18.03 -18.57 -0.85
C LEU A 65 -18.16 -17.09 -0.47
N VAL A 66 -17.13 -16.50 0.14
CA VAL A 66 -17.07 -15.03 0.29
C VAL A 66 -16.87 -14.42 -1.10
N PRO A 67 -17.63 -13.38 -1.47
CA PRO A 67 -17.45 -12.70 -2.75
C PRO A 67 -16.01 -12.22 -2.94
N VAL A 68 -15.41 -12.50 -4.10
CA VAL A 68 -14.02 -12.12 -4.42
C VAL A 68 -13.81 -10.62 -4.22
N SER A 69 -14.77 -9.79 -4.64
CA SER A 69 -14.71 -8.34 -4.45
C SER A 69 -14.59 -7.93 -2.97
N ARG A 70 -15.25 -8.65 -2.06
CA ARG A 70 -15.14 -8.39 -0.61
C ARG A 70 -13.78 -8.80 -0.07
N VAL A 71 -13.23 -9.91 -0.55
CA VAL A 71 -11.88 -10.37 -0.18
C VAL A 71 -10.84 -9.37 -0.71
N VAL A 72 -10.96 -8.94 -1.96
CA VAL A 72 -10.10 -7.91 -2.57
C VAL A 72 -10.17 -6.62 -1.78
N TYR A 73 -11.36 -6.14 -1.43
CA TYR A 73 -11.51 -4.92 -0.62
C TYR A 73 -10.78 -5.02 0.72
N ASN A 74 -10.84 -6.17 1.38
CA ASN A 74 -10.13 -6.42 2.63
C ASN A 74 -8.61 -6.38 2.43
N ILE A 75 -8.09 -7.01 1.38
CA ILE A 75 -6.67 -6.95 1.02
C ILE A 75 -6.23 -5.51 0.75
N LEU A 76 -6.99 -4.76 -0.06
CA LEU A 76 -6.68 -3.37 -0.38
C LEU A 76 -6.72 -2.48 0.87
N THR A 77 -7.58 -2.79 1.85
CA THR A 77 -7.60 -2.09 3.14
C THR A 77 -6.35 -2.39 3.96
N LYS A 78 -5.88 -3.64 3.99
CA LYS A 78 -4.61 -3.98 4.64
C LYS A 78 -3.41 -3.32 3.95
N LEU A 79 -3.47 -3.20 2.63
CA LEU A 79 -2.47 -2.48 1.85
C LEU A 79 -2.49 -0.98 2.17
N GLU A 80 -3.66 -0.38 2.29
CA GLU A 80 -3.83 1.03 2.71
C GLU A 80 -3.17 1.30 4.06
N GLU A 81 -3.45 0.48 5.08
CA GLU A 81 -2.83 0.58 6.42
C GLU A 81 -1.29 0.49 6.33
N THR A 82 -0.78 -0.39 5.48
CA THR A 82 0.68 -0.58 5.30
C THR A 82 1.33 0.63 4.62
N LEU A 83 0.67 1.21 3.63
CA LEU A 83 1.14 2.38 2.90
C LEU A 83 1.07 3.64 3.77
N GLU A 84 0.00 3.81 4.55
CA GLU A 84 -0.14 4.93 5.49
C GLU A 84 1.04 4.98 6.46
N LEU A 85 1.42 3.84 7.05
CA LEU A 85 2.59 3.73 7.92
C LEU A 85 3.90 4.15 7.25
N HIS A 86 4.05 3.87 5.95
CA HIS A 86 5.25 4.26 5.21
C HIS A 86 5.27 5.75 4.85
N LEU A 87 4.10 6.36 4.66
CA LEU A 87 3.95 7.77 4.31
C LEU A 87 4.00 8.69 5.54
N LEU A 88 3.74 8.16 6.74
CA LEU A 88 3.92 8.90 7.99
C LEU A 88 5.36 9.44 8.08
N PRO A 89 5.54 10.75 8.37
CA PRO A 89 6.87 11.28 8.62
C PRO A 89 7.48 10.48 9.77
N HIS A 90 8.60 9.82 9.52
CA HIS A 90 9.45 9.30 10.58
C HIS A 90 9.80 10.49 11.46
N GLU A 91 9.10 10.64 12.58
CA GLU A 91 9.33 11.70 13.57
C GLU A 91 10.81 11.64 13.96
N GLY A 92 11.60 12.51 13.34
CA GLY A 92 12.98 12.75 13.71
C GLY A 92 12.96 13.19 15.16
N GLY A 93 13.62 12.40 16.01
CA GLY A 93 13.61 12.54 17.45
C GLY A 93 13.70 14.00 17.88
N PHE A 94 12.76 14.38 18.73
CA PHE A 94 12.75 15.61 19.51
C PHE A 94 14.18 15.88 20.04
N ARG A 95 14.92 16.78 19.39
CA ARG A 95 16.18 17.28 19.91
C ARG A 95 15.82 18.05 21.18
N LYS A 96 16.00 17.41 22.33
CA LYS A 96 15.77 18.02 23.65
C LYS A 96 16.49 19.37 23.67
N PRO A 97 15.80 20.49 23.98
CA PRO A 97 16.50 21.74 24.22
C PRO A 97 17.40 21.55 25.43
N ALA A 98 18.70 21.77 25.23
CA ALA A 98 19.65 21.87 26.32
C ALA A 98 19.16 22.98 27.25
N VAL A 99 18.74 22.62 28.46
CA VAL A 99 18.47 23.58 29.51
C VAL A 99 19.79 24.28 29.82
N SER A 100 19.88 25.54 29.41
CA SER A 100 20.96 26.43 29.77
C SER A 100 20.77 26.78 31.24
N GLN A 101 21.51 26.11 32.14
CA GLN A 101 21.57 26.53 33.53
C GLN A 101 22.45 27.78 33.58
N GLY A 102 21.80 28.92 33.75
CA GLY A 102 22.44 30.22 33.95
C GLY A 102 23.05 30.36 35.33
N ILE A 103 24.19 31.06 35.34
CA ILE A 103 24.79 31.96 36.34
C ILE A 103 24.79 31.51 37.80
#